data_AF-A0A4Q8R3C5-F1
#
_entry.id   AF-A0A4Q8R3C5-F1
#
_cell.length_a   1.000
_cell.length_b   1.000
_cell.length_c   1.000
_cell.angle_alpha   90.00
_cell.angle_beta   90.00
_cell.angle_gamma   90.00
#
_symmetry.space_group_name_H-M   'P 1'
#
loop_
_entity.id
_entity.type
_entity.pdbx_description
1 polymer ?
#
loop_
_entity_poly.entity_id
_entity_poly.type
_entity_poly.pdbx_seq_one_letter_code
_entity_poly.pdbx_strand_id
1 'polypeptide(L)'
;MSSTQDWQYSKVLAQFGENGCSTSGCTYNHPEGCKTVLVHCCALNLSDAIIKAGYNLPAADNVNYCDHKRVRNADGMARVTRAQNGGKIDASTWANRPSWKGIVFFEGGLALTSIYEKAARAEGAPSDFAKVFTVTGHIDLWDGTKGVHATYADATTIWFWQLG
;
A
#
# COMPACT_ATOMS: atom_id res chain seq x y z
N MET A 1 11.19 20.44 -1.78
CA MET A 1 9.79 20.67 -2.19
C MET A 1 9.17 19.30 -2.36
N SER A 2 8.00 19.04 -1.76
CA SER A 2 7.28 17.77 -1.91
C SER A 2 6.82 17.57 -3.35
N SER A 3 6.73 16.31 -3.78
CA SER A 3 6.35 15.93 -5.13
C SER A 3 4.84 15.64 -5.23
N THR A 4 4.26 14.96 -4.23
CA THR A 4 2.81 14.90 -4.05
C THR A 4 2.34 16.12 -3.27
N GLN A 5 2.13 17.24 -3.96
CA GLN A 5 1.98 18.56 -3.31
C GLN A 5 0.79 18.66 -2.33
N ASP A 6 -0.28 17.90 -2.54
CA ASP A 6 -1.47 17.99 -1.68
C ASP A 6 -1.39 17.11 -0.44
N TRP A 7 -0.83 15.89 -0.55
CA TRP A 7 -0.87 14.89 0.51
C TRP A 7 0.23 15.15 1.53
N GLN A 8 -0.17 15.57 2.73
CA GLN A 8 0.76 15.81 3.83
C GLN A 8 1.02 14.55 4.64
N TYR A 9 2.29 14.21 4.84
CA TYR A 9 2.71 12.99 5.52
C TYR A 9 2.08 12.85 6.91
N SER A 10 2.13 13.92 7.71
CA SER A 10 1.62 13.91 9.09
C SER A 10 0.12 13.64 9.17
N LYS A 11 -0.67 14.17 8.24
CA LYS A 11 -2.12 13.95 8.19
C LYS A 11 -2.47 12.54 7.77
N VAL A 12 -1.78 12.01 6.75
CA VAL A 12 -1.99 10.62 6.31
C VAL A 12 -1.54 9.64 7.38
N LEU A 13 -0.36 9.85 7.99
CA LEU A 13 0.16 9.00 9.06
C LEU A 13 -0.80 8.91 10.25
N ALA A 14 -1.44 10.02 10.64
CA ALA A 14 -2.40 10.04 11.75
C ALA A 14 -3.63 9.13 11.51
N GLN A 15 -3.89 8.72 10.26
CA GLN A 15 -5.00 7.86 9.87
C GLN A 15 -4.55 6.46 9.41
N PHE A 16 -3.24 6.24 9.27
CA PHE A 16 -2.68 5.05 8.65
C PHE A 16 -2.56 3.90 9.67
N GLY A 17 -3.64 3.11 9.77
CA GLY A 17 -3.70 1.92 10.61
C GLY A 17 -3.46 0.61 9.85
N GLU A 18 -3.70 -0.52 10.51
CA GLU A 18 -3.55 -1.87 9.94
C GLU A 18 -4.89 -2.63 9.84
N ASN A 19 -6.00 -1.95 9.52
CA ASN A 19 -7.36 -2.53 9.63
C ASN A 19 -8.13 -2.63 8.30
N GLY A 20 -7.50 -2.34 7.16
CA GLY A 20 -8.13 -2.29 5.85
C GLY A 20 -9.03 -1.05 5.67
N CYS A 21 -10.19 -1.24 5.04
CA CYS A 21 -11.17 -0.16 4.89
C CYS A 21 -11.99 -0.03 6.17
N SER A 22 -11.74 1.00 6.96
CA SER A 22 -12.42 1.20 8.24
C SER A 22 -13.88 1.69 8.15
N THR A 23 -14.41 1.83 6.92
CA THR A 23 -15.81 2.24 6.72
C THR A 23 -16.74 1.13 7.19
N SER A 24 -17.71 1.48 8.04
CA SER A 24 -18.70 0.53 8.57
C SER A 24 -19.42 -0.20 7.43
N GLY A 25 -19.54 -1.52 7.55
CA GLY A 25 -20.16 -2.37 6.52
C GLY A 25 -19.25 -2.77 5.36
N CYS A 26 -17.97 -2.34 5.32
CA CYS A 26 -17.04 -2.82 4.31
C CYS A 26 -16.63 -4.27 4.56
N THR A 27 -16.75 -5.12 3.54
CA THR A 27 -16.29 -6.52 3.58
C THR A 27 -14.76 -6.66 3.71
N TYR A 28 -14.02 -5.57 3.47
CA TYR A 28 -12.57 -5.48 3.62
C TYR A 28 -12.14 -4.71 4.88
N ASN A 29 -13.04 -4.57 5.86
CA ASN A 29 -12.71 -4.06 7.18
C ASN A 29 -12.25 -5.23 8.07
N HIS A 30 -11.06 -5.09 8.66
CA HIS A 30 -10.45 -6.08 9.52
C HIS A 30 -10.08 -5.44 10.85
N PRO A 31 -11.05 -5.27 11.78
CA PRO A 31 -10.83 -4.55 13.04
C PRO A 31 -9.81 -5.22 13.96
N GLU A 32 -9.61 -6.52 13.83
CA GLU A 32 -8.58 -7.29 14.56
C GLU A 32 -7.18 -7.14 13.96
N GLY A 33 -7.03 -6.35 12.89
CA GLY A 33 -5.80 -6.13 12.17
C GLY A 33 -5.62 -7.05 10.97
N CYS A 34 -4.97 -6.58 9.92
CA CYS A 34 -4.83 -7.33 8.67
C CYS A 34 -3.83 -8.50 8.78
N LYS A 35 -2.88 -8.40 9.71
CA LYS A 35 -1.92 -9.48 9.98
C LYS A 35 -2.57 -10.68 10.68
N THR A 36 -3.58 -10.45 11.52
CA THR A 36 -4.22 -11.51 12.32
C THR A 36 -5.15 -12.38 11.46
N VAL A 37 -5.70 -11.82 10.38
CA VAL A 37 -6.58 -12.52 9.44
C VAL A 37 -5.88 -12.97 8.15
N LEU A 38 -4.55 -12.87 8.08
CA LEU A 38 -3.75 -13.16 6.86
C LEU A 38 -4.25 -12.41 5.60
N VAL A 39 -4.82 -11.21 5.78
CA VAL A 39 -5.31 -10.39 4.68
C VAL A 39 -4.27 -9.32 4.32
N HIS A 40 -3.90 -9.25 3.04
CA HIS A 40 -3.03 -8.18 2.55
C HIS A 40 -3.84 -6.92 2.27
N CYS A 41 -3.84 -5.98 3.22
CA CYS A 41 -4.66 -4.76 3.16
C CYS A 41 -3.85 -3.45 3.01
N CYS A 42 -2.56 -3.54 2.68
CA CYS A 42 -1.67 -2.37 2.67
C CYS A 42 -2.18 -1.20 1.80
N ALA A 43 -2.71 -1.50 0.61
CA ALA A 43 -3.37 -0.53 -0.26
C ALA A 43 -4.66 0.04 0.34
N LEU A 44 -5.46 -0.79 1.01
CA LEU A 44 -6.70 -0.37 1.68
C LEU A 44 -6.38 0.59 2.81
N ASN A 45 -5.39 0.28 3.65
CA ASN A 45 -4.94 1.14 4.73
C ASN A 45 -4.51 2.51 4.21
N LEU A 46 -3.68 2.53 3.16
CA LEU A 46 -3.12 3.77 2.64
C LEU A 46 -4.20 4.62 1.98
N SER A 47 -5.04 4.02 1.14
CA SER A 47 -6.15 4.73 0.50
C SER A 47 -7.19 5.22 1.50
N ASP A 48 -7.53 4.45 2.54
CA ASP A 48 -8.44 4.88 3.59
C ASP A 48 -7.84 6.05 4.40
N ALA A 49 -6.55 5.98 4.72
CA ALA A 49 -5.84 7.03 5.44
C ALA A 49 -5.79 8.35 4.66
N ILE A 50 -5.51 8.30 3.35
CA ILE A 50 -5.50 9.47 2.47
C ILE A 50 -6.90 10.11 2.43
N ILE A 51 -7.96 9.32 2.25
CA ILE A 51 -9.33 9.84 2.21
C ILE A 51 -9.73 10.45 3.55
N LYS A 52 -9.43 9.79 4.68
CA LYS A 52 -9.69 10.32 6.02
C LYS A 52 -8.91 11.58 6.36
N ALA A 53 -7.72 11.73 5.79
CA ALA A 53 -6.93 12.95 5.89
C ALA A 53 -7.53 14.13 5.08
N GLY A 54 -8.64 13.92 4.39
CA GLY A 54 -9.39 14.94 3.64
C GLY A 54 -8.96 15.08 2.19
N TYR A 55 -8.25 14.09 1.64
CA TYR A 55 -7.74 14.12 0.27
C TYR A 55 -8.50 13.22 -0.68
N ASN A 56 -8.49 13.59 -1.96
CA ASN A 56 -9.01 12.75 -3.04
C ASN A 56 -7.91 11.82 -3.57
N LEU A 57 -8.33 10.65 -4.06
CA LEU A 57 -7.49 9.76 -4.84
C LEU A 57 -7.67 10.09 -6.33
N PRO A 58 -6.61 10.45 -7.08
CA PRO A 58 -6.74 10.65 -8.51
C PRO A 58 -7.12 9.35 -9.22
N ALA A 59 -7.75 9.49 -10.38
CA ALA A 59 -8.08 8.36 -11.24
C ALA A 59 -6.81 7.71 -11.81
N ALA A 60 -6.80 6.38 -11.89
CA ALA A 60 -5.76 5.60 -12.55
C ALA A 60 -6.34 4.30 -13.10
N ASP A 61 -5.70 3.75 -14.13
CA ASP A 61 -6.13 2.50 -14.78
C ASP A 61 -5.79 1.27 -13.92
N ASN A 62 -6.55 0.18 -14.12
CA ASN A 62 -6.32 -1.13 -13.47
C ASN A 62 -6.29 -1.08 -11.93
N VAL A 63 -7.10 -0.20 -11.35
CA VAL A 63 -7.26 -0.07 -9.90
C VAL A 63 -8.48 -0.85 -9.43
N ASN A 64 -8.27 -1.79 -8.50
CA ASN A 64 -9.37 -2.50 -7.86
C ASN A 64 -9.84 -1.69 -6.65
N TYR A 65 -11.12 -1.33 -6.61
CA TYR A 65 -11.69 -0.61 -5.48
C TYR A 65 -12.59 -1.52 -4.63
N CYS A 66 -12.79 -1.17 -3.36
CA CYS A 66 -13.95 -1.61 -2.59
C CYS A 66 -15.16 -0.70 -2.90
N ASP A 67 -16.34 -1.07 -2.41
CA ASP A 67 -17.57 -0.29 -2.62
C ASP A 67 -17.47 1.15 -2.07
N HIS A 68 -16.62 1.36 -1.07
CA HIS A 68 -16.31 2.65 -0.49
C HIS A 68 -15.20 3.42 -1.22
N LYS A 69 -14.80 3.00 -2.42
CA LYS A 69 -13.79 3.66 -3.27
C LYS A 69 -12.37 3.68 -2.67
N ARG A 70 -12.03 2.75 -1.78
CA ARG A 70 -10.64 2.52 -1.31
C ARG A 70 -9.97 1.49 -2.22
N VAL A 71 -8.66 1.67 -2.45
CA VAL A 71 -7.88 0.82 -3.35
C VAL A 71 -7.52 -0.49 -2.65
N ARG A 72 -7.75 -1.62 -3.34
CA ARG A 72 -7.58 -2.98 -2.79
C ARG A 72 -6.23 -3.62 -3.11
N ASN A 73 -5.56 -3.19 -4.18
CA ASN A 73 -4.31 -3.77 -4.65
C ASN A 73 -3.14 -2.78 -4.60
N ALA A 74 -1.96 -3.24 -4.19
CA ALA A 74 -0.77 -2.39 -4.03
C ALA A 74 -0.33 -1.73 -5.35
N ASP A 75 -0.30 -2.48 -6.46
CA ASP A 75 0.01 -1.93 -7.79
C ASP A 75 -0.98 -0.82 -8.18
N GLY A 76 -2.27 -1.03 -7.96
CA GLY A 76 -3.30 -0.01 -8.18
C GLY A 76 -3.04 1.26 -7.36
N MET A 77 -2.66 1.10 -6.09
CA MET A 77 -2.34 2.25 -5.23
C MET A 77 -1.03 2.94 -5.63
N ALA A 78 -0.06 2.19 -6.16
CA ALA A 78 1.15 2.76 -6.75
C ALA A 78 0.83 3.61 -7.98
N ARG A 79 -0.10 3.17 -8.84
CA ARG A 79 -0.58 3.96 -9.99
C ARG A 79 -1.29 5.24 -9.55
N VAL A 80 -2.16 5.15 -8.54
CA VAL A 80 -2.83 6.32 -7.94
C VAL A 80 -1.80 7.31 -7.37
N THR A 81 -0.80 6.83 -6.64
CA THR A 81 0.28 7.68 -6.10
C THR A 81 1.09 8.32 -7.22
N ARG A 82 1.42 7.57 -8.26
CA ARG A 82 2.12 8.08 -9.45
C ARG A 82 1.31 9.14 -10.18
N ALA A 83 -0.01 8.95 -10.33
CA ALA A 83 -0.91 9.93 -10.92
C ALA A 83 -0.94 11.23 -10.08
N GLN A 84 -0.98 11.11 -8.75
CA GLN A 84 -0.90 12.25 -7.84
C GLN A 84 0.42 13.03 -8.00
N ASN A 85 1.51 12.33 -8.31
CA ASN A 85 2.82 12.95 -8.55
C ASN A 85 3.07 13.32 -10.02
N GLY A 86 2.02 13.61 -10.81
CA GLY A 86 2.16 14.02 -12.21
C GLY A 86 2.90 13.00 -13.10
N GLY A 87 2.79 11.70 -12.77
CA GLY A 87 3.43 10.61 -13.51
C GLY A 87 4.84 10.25 -13.05
N LYS A 88 5.42 10.96 -12.07
CA LYS A 88 6.82 10.81 -11.65
C LYS A 88 7.00 9.85 -10.48
N ILE A 89 8.22 9.31 -10.38
CA ILE A 89 8.76 8.57 -9.23
C ILE A 89 9.99 9.38 -8.78
N ASP A 90 10.09 9.74 -7.51
CA ASP A 90 11.14 10.66 -7.04
C ASP A 90 12.45 9.94 -6.73
N ALA A 91 12.35 8.70 -6.26
CA ALA A 91 13.48 7.81 -6.09
C ALA A 91 13.07 6.36 -6.37
N SER A 92 14.02 5.54 -6.78
CA SER A 92 13.80 4.13 -7.05
C SER A 92 14.98 3.28 -6.61
N THR A 93 14.73 2.01 -6.31
CA THR A 93 15.68 1.00 -5.78
C THR A 93 16.05 1.21 -4.31
N TRP A 94 16.48 0.13 -3.65
CA TRP A 94 16.90 0.16 -2.25
C TRP A 94 18.18 0.97 -2.02
N ALA A 95 19.11 0.94 -3.00
CA ALA A 95 20.39 1.66 -2.93
C ALA A 95 20.20 3.18 -2.88
N ASN A 96 19.16 3.70 -3.55
CA ASN A 96 18.84 5.12 -3.58
C ASN A 96 17.66 5.49 -2.66
N ARG A 97 17.39 4.68 -1.63
CA ARG A 97 16.28 4.96 -0.71
C ARG A 97 16.44 6.35 -0.08
N PRO A 98 15.39 7.17 -0.04
CA PRO A 98 15.49 8.54 0.43
C PRO A 98 15.44 8.65 1.96
N SER A 99 16.02 9.73 2.49
CA SER A 99 15.87 10.11 3.91
C SER A 99 14.64 10.96 4.20
N TRP A 100 13.93 11.40 3.16
CA TRP A 100 12.68 12.16 3.29
C TRP A 100 11.48 11.23 3.49
N LYS A 101 10.38 11.79 4.00
CA LYS A 101 9.14 11.08 4.29
C LYS A 101 8.24 10.99 3.05
N GLY A 102 7.52 9.88 2.90
CA GLY A 102 6.86 9.58 1.64
C GLY A 102 5.91 8.39 1.66
N ILE A 103 5.61 7.92 0.44
CA ILE A 103 5.03 6.60 0.16
C ILE A 103 6.12 5.75 -0.49
N VAL A 104 6.13 4.46 -0.18
CA VAL A 104 7.00 3.47 -0.82
C VAL A 104 6.17 2.30 -1.38
N PHE A 105 6.48 1.88 -2.59
CA PHE A 105 5.98 0.66 -3.20
C PHE A 105 7.13 -0.34 -3.38
N PHE A 106 6.85 -1.61 -3.10
CA PHE A 106 7.75 -2.74 -3.25
C PHE A 106 7.08 -3.78 -4.12
N GLU A 107 7.80 -4.39 -5.05
CA GLU A 107 7.31 -5.52 -5.84
C GLU A 107 8.41 -6.56 -6.11
N GLY A 108 8.01 -7.83 -6.03
CA GLY A 108 8.88 -8.99 -6.17
C GLY A 108 9.83 -9.17 -4.98
N GLY A 109 10.84 -10.03 -5.15
CA GLY A 109 11.76 -10.39 -4.06
C GLY A 109 11.29 -11.62 -3.26
N LEU A 110 12.22 -12.25 -2.56
CA LEU A 110 11.98 -13.50 -1.84
C LEU A 110 11.10 -13.28 -0.61
N ALA A 111 11.29 -12.17 0.11
CA ALA A 111 10.51 -11.86 1.30
C ALA A 111 9.03 -11.70 0.96
N LEU A 112 8.69 -10.90 -0.06
CA LEU A 112 7.30 -10.74 -0.52
C LEU A 112 6.74 -12.06 -1.02
N THR A 113 7.46 -12.77 -1.89
CA THR A 113 7.03 -14.08 -2.41
C THR A 113 6.70 -15.06 -1.28
N SER A 114 7.56 -15.15 -0.26
CA SER A 114 7.38 -16.07 0.87
C SER A 114 6.14 -15.74 1.71
N ILE A 115 5.76 -14.47 1.80
CA ILE A 115 4.54 -14.06 2.50
C ILE A 115 3.31 -14.55 1.74
N TYR A 116 3.28 -14.37 0.42
CA TYR A 116 2.15 -14.82 -0.40
C TYR A 116 2.04 -16.34 -0.46
N GLU A 117 3.17 -17.04 -0.57
CA GLU A 117 3.18 -18.51 -0.52
C GLU A 117 2.66 -19.05 0.82
N LYS A 118 2.99 -18.39 1.94
CA LYS A 118 2.47 -18.75 3.26
C LYS A 118 0.98 -18.47 3.37
N ALA A 119 0.52 -17.32 2.90
CA ALA A 119 -0.90 -16.99 2.88
C ALA A 119 -1.71 -18.00 2.05
N ALA A 120 -1.19 -18.40 0.88
CA ALA A 120 -1.81 -19.39 0.01
C ALA A 120 -1.89 -20.81 0.62
N ARG A 121 -1.02 -21.14 1.58
CA ARG A 121 -0.95 -22.44 2.25
C ARG A 121 -1.66 -22.47 3.61
N ALA A 122 -2.18 -21.34 4.08
CA ALA A 122 -2.86 -21.29 5.37
C ALA A 122 -4.14 -22.14 5.35
N GLU A 123 -4.33 -22.93 6.41
CA GLU A 123 -5.48 -23.83 6.54
C GLU A 123 -6.80 -23.04 6.49
N GLY A 124 -7.74 -23.47 5.65
CA GLY A 124 -9.01 -22.77 5.42
C GLY A 124 -8.99 -21.71 4.32
N ALA A 125 -7.84 -21.46 3.67
CA ALA A 125 -7.79 -20.66 2.45
C ALA A 125 -8.62 -21.35 1.34
N PRO A 126 -9.61 -20.67 0.70
CA PRO A 126 -10.31 -21.21 -0.45
C PRO A 126 -9.34 -21.76 -1.50
N SER A 127 -9.69 -22.82 -2.24
CA SER A 127 -8.80 -23.36 -3.29
C SER A 127 -8.45 -22.33 -4.38
N ASP A 128 -9.24 -21.27 -4.50
CA ASP A 128 -8.99 -20.13 -5.38
C ASP A 128 -8.19 -19.00 -4.70
N PHE A 129 -7.96 -19.06 -3.39
CA PHE A 129 -7.16 -18.08 -2.63
C PHE A 129 -5.72 -18.01 -3.15
N ALA A 130 -5.12 -19.17 -3.49
CA ALA A 130 -3.81 -19.23 -4.15
C ALA A 130 -3.83 -18.70 -5.61
N LYS A 131 -5.00 -18.70 -6.28
CA LYS A 131 -5.18 -18.18 -7.64
C LYS A 131 -5.58 -16.71 -7.68
N VAL A 132 -6.14 -16.17 -6.59
CA VAL A 132 -6.66 -14.80 -6.48
C VAL A 132 -5.58 -13.80 -6.03
N PHE A 133 -4.48 -14.26 -5.42
CA PHE A 133 -3.37 -13.41 -4.99
C PHE A 133 -2.13 -13.56 -5.88
N THR A 134 -2.21 -13.08 -7.12
CA THR A 134 -1.03 -12.53 -7.83
C THR A 134 -0.77 -11.10 -7.37
N VAL A 135 -0.85 -10.83 -6.07
CA VAL A 135 -0.45 -9.53 -5.53
C VAL A 135 1.06 -9.61 -5.40
N THR A 136 1.78 -8.99 -6.33
CA THR A 136 3.25 -9.05 -6.39
C THR A 136 3.91 -7.96 -5.55
N GLY A 137 3.14 -7.11 -4.88
CA GLY A 137 3.67 -5.93 -4.24
C GLY A 137 3.00 -5.48 -2.94
N HIS A 138 3.74 -4.67 -2.21
CA HIS A 138 3.34 -4.02 -0.96
C HIS A 138 3.49 -2.51 -1.11
N ILE A 139 2.59 -1.74 -0.50
CA ILE A 139 2.69 -0.29 -0.47
C ILE A 139 2.57 0.21 0.97
N ASP A 140 3.39 1.18 1.34
CA ASP A 140 3.51 1.65 2.72
C ASP A 140 3.79 3.16 2.77
N LEU A 141 3.64 3.76 3.96
CA LEU A 141 4.24 5.05 4.25
C LEU A 141 5.73 4.84 4.55
N TRP A 142 6.57 5.74 4.06
CA TRP A 142 8.02 5.74 4.27
C TRP A 142 8.40 6.85 5.25
N ASP A 143 9.08 6.50 6.35
CA ASP A 143 9.42 7.45 7.42
C ASP A 143 10.76 8.19 7.21
N GLY A 144 11.47 7.88 6.12
CA GLY A 144 12.83 8.33 5.83
C GLY A 144 13.91 7.27 6.11
N THR A 145 13.55 6.16 6.75
CA THR A 145 14.46 5.05 7.09
C THR A 145 13.87 3.69 6.73
N LYS A 146 12.56 3.51 6.95
CA LYS A 146 11.81 2.28 6.74
C LYS A 146 10.35 2.57 6.40
N GLY A 147 9.65 1.54 5.92
CA GLY A 147 8.20 1.52 5.85
C GLY A 147 7.59 1.49 7.26
N VAL A 148 6.46 2.17 7.44
CA VAL A 148 5.78 2.30 8.74
C VAL A 148 5.28 0.94 9.24
N HIS A 149 4.68 0.11 8.36
CA HIS A 149 4.19 -1.22 8.74
C HIS A 149 5.13 -2.35 8.32
N ALA A 150 5.70 -2.29 7.12
CA ALA A 150 6.62 -3.30 6.60
C ALA A 150 7.61 -2.73 5.57
N THR A 151 8.76 -3.41 5.42
CA THR A 151 9.83 -3.02 4.49
C THR A 151 10.40 -4.24 3.80
N TYR A 152 10.62 -4.15 2.49
CA TYR A 152 11.09 -5.26 1.65
C TYR A 152 12.31 -4.82 0.84
N ALA A 153 13.48 -4.87 1.47
CA ALA A 153 14.73 -4.38 0.88
C ALA A 153 15.21 -5.22 -0.32
N ASP A 154 14.80 -6.49 -0.38
CA ASP A 154 15.10 -7.44 -1.45
C ASP A 154 14.09 -7.40 -2.61
N ALA A 155 13.13 -6.46 -2.56
CA ALA A 155 12.17 -6.30 -3.64
C ALA A 155 12.87 -5.90 -4.95
N THR A 156 12.46 -6.55 -6.04
CA THR A 156 13.01 -6.31 -7.39
C THR A 156 12.70 -4.91 -7.90
N THR A 157 11.53 -4.39 -7.53
CA THR A 157 11.07 -3.04 -7.86
C THR A 157 10.80 -2.30 -6.57
N ILE A 158 11.38 -1.10 -6.43
CA ILE A 158 11.09 -0.20 -5.31
C ILE A 158 10.93 1.22 -5.84
N TRP A 159 9.81 1.87 -5.52
CA TRP A 159 9.50 3.24 -5.92
C TRP A 159 9.12 4.07 -4.70
N PHE A 160 9.60 5.32 -4.66
CA PHE A 160 9.32 6.27 -3.59
C PHE A 160 8.69 7.55 -4.16
N TRP A 161 7.74 8.10 -3.39
CA TRP A 161 7.10 9.39 -3.64
C TRP A 161 7.15 10.27 -2.40
N GLN A 162 7.71 11.48 -2.53
CA GLN A 162 7.85 12.41 -1.41
C GLN A 162 6.50 13.04 -1.05
N LEU A 163 6.12 12.93 0.22
CA LEU A 163 4.93 13.60 0.78
C LEU A 163 5.28 14.98 1.34
N GLY A 164 4.26 15.85 1.40
CA GLY A 164 4.31 17.21 1.96
C GLY A 164 4.40 17.27 3.47
#